data_AF-A0A954RRS2-F1
#
_entry.id   AF-A0A954RRS2-F1
#
_cell.length_a   1.000
_cell.length_b   1.000
_cell.length_c   1.000
_cell.angle_alpha   90.00
_cell.angle_beta   90.00
_cell.angle_gamma   90.00
#
_symmetry.space_group_name_H-M   'P 1'
#
loop_
_entity.id
_entity.type
_entity.pdbx_description
1 polymer ?
#
loop_
_entity_poly.entity_id
_entity_poly.type
_entity_poly.pdbx_seq_one_letter_code
_entity_poly.pdbx_strand_id
1 'polypeptide(L)' 'EGRIDTLFYDVKAELYGEVSPTSCHVLVSGHATDDDLVDLAAVQTIRHGGEIWEMSLVNIPTNTPLAAILRF' A
#
# COMPACT_ATOMS: atom_id res chain seq x y z
N GLU A 1 -9.37 -1.18 -8.04
CA GLU A 1 -10.66 -1.87 -7.83
C GLU A 1 -11.21 -1.81 -6.39
N GLY A 2 -10.70 -1.00 -5.45
CA GLY A 2 -11.36 -0.80 -4.14
C GLY A 2 -11.59 -2.05 -3.27
N ARG A 3 -11.03 -3.20 -3.65
CA ARG A 3 -11.26 -4.50 -3.01
C ARG A 3 -10.51 -4.69 -1.70
N ILE A 4 -9.65 -3.75 -1.32
CA ILE A 4 -8.98 -3.80 -0.02
C ILE A 4 -10.04 -3.54 1.04
N ASP A 5 -10.22 -4.52 1.91
CA ASP A 5 -11.02 -4.40 3.11
C ASP A 5 -10.16 -3.83 4.24
N THR A 6 -9.00 -4.44 4.46
CA THR A 6 -8.04 -4.01 5.49
C THR A 6 -6.63 -3.98 4.90
N LEU A 7 -5.93 -2.84 5.03
CA LEU A 7 -4.51 -2.68 4.70
C LEU A 7 -3.66 -2.71 5.99
N PHE A 8 -2.64 -3.55 6.00
CA PHE A 8 -1.61 -3.59 7.04
C PHE A 8 -0.30 -3.03 6.48
N TYR A 9 0.33 -2.11 7.20
CA TYR A 9 1.59 -1.49 6.80
C TYR A 9 2.52 -1.28 8.00
N ASP A 10 3.83 -1.30 7.74
CA ASP A 10 4.84 -0.88 8.72
C ASP A 10 5.06 0.64 8.62
N VAL A 11 5.07 1.35 9.76
CA VAL A 11 5.28 2.81 9.80
C VAL A 11 6.63 3.24 9.24
N LYS A 12 7.61 2.33 9.22
CA LYS A 12 8.95 2.57 8.68
C LYS A 12 9.09 2.07 7.25
N ALA A 13 8.03 1.53 6.65
CA ALA A 13 8.06 1.11 5.27
C ALA A 13 8.04 2.34 4.36
N GLU A 14 9.10 2.50 3.59
CA GLU A 14 9.16 3.43 2.48
C GLU A 14 9.19 2.62 1.19
N LEU A 15 8.16 2.79 0.37
CA LEU A 15 8.11 2.18 -0.96
C LEU A 15 7.84 3.28 -1.98
N TYR A 16 8.84 3.60 -2.76
CA TYR A 16 8.74 4.63 -3.78
C TYR A 16 8.44 4.03 -5.15
N GLY A 17 7.77 4.80 -6.00
CA GLY A 17 7.54 4.42 -7.37
C GLY A 17 6.54 5.29 -8.12
N GLU A 18 6.15 4.82 -9.29
CA GLU A 18 5.19 5.51 -10.15
C GLU A 18 3.90 4.70 -10.28
N VAL A 19 2.76 5.39 -10.23
CA VAL A 19 1.46 4.77 -10.53
C VAL A 19 0.88 5.37 -11.79
N SER A 20 0.66 4.52 -12.79
CA SER A 20 -0.02 4.95 -14.00
C SER A 20 -1.48 5.31 -13.68
N PRO A 21 -1.91 6.56 -13.93
CA PRO A 21 -3.26 7.00 -13.61
C PRO A 21 -4.33 6.33 -14.48
N THR A 22 -3.94 5.77 -15.63
CA THR A 22 -4.86 5.17 -16.61
C THR A 22 -4.95 3.65 -16.49
N SER A 23 -3.86 2.96 -16.17
CA SER A 23 -3.85 1.49 -16.07
C SER A 23 -3.84 0.97 -14.63
N CYS A 24 -3.66 1.85 -13.63
CA CYS A 24 -3.36 1.47 -12.24
C CYS A 24 -2.13 0.54 -12.13
N HIS A 25 -1.25 0.55 -13.14
CA HIS A 25 -0.01 -0.19 -13.08
C HIS A 25 0.96 0.53 -12.15
N VAL A 26 1.54 -0.21 -11.21
CA VAL A 26 2.52 0.30 -10.25
C VAL A 26 3.90 -0.15 -10.68
N LEU A 27 4.81 0.80 -10.86
CA LEU A 27 6.23 0.55 -11.05
C LEU A 27 6.95 0.95 -9.77
N VAL A 28 7.49 -0.03 -9.04
CA VAL A 28 8.30 0.25 -7.85
C VAL A 28 9.70 0.67 -8.29
N SER A 29 10.11 1.89 -7.94
CA SER A 29 11.45 2.44 -8.18
C SER A 29 11.98 3.03 -6.88
N GLY A 30 13.18 2.65 -6.47
CA GLY A 30 13.72 3.00 -5.14
C GLY A 30 14.16 4.45 -4.95
N HIS A 31 13.64 5.41 -5.71
CA HIS A 31 14.03 6.82 -5.59
C HIS A 31 13.01 7.62 -4.78
N ALA A 32 13.48 8.32 -3.75
CA ALA A 32 12.66 9.16 -2.88
C ALA A 32 12.02 10.39 -3.57
N THR A 33 12.32 10.63 -4.85
CA THR A 33 11.67 11.65 -5.68
C THR A 33 10.38 11.15 -6.32
N ASP A 34 10.16 9.85 -6.30
CA ASP A 34 8.98 9.20 -6.86
C ASP A 34 7.85 9.21 -5.81
N ASP A 35 6.63 8.82 -6.20
CA ASP A 35 5.49 8.83 -5.29
C ASP A 35 5.68 7.81 -4.16
N ASP A 36 5.24 8.16 -2.95
CA ASP A 36 5.16 7.21 -1.85
C ASP A 36 3.95 6.29 -2.06
N LEU A 37 4.25 5.04 -2.41
CA LEU A 37 3.26 4.03 -2.73
C LEU A 37 2.52 3.52 -1.49
N VAL A 38 3.13 3.63 -0.29
CA VAL A 38 2.48 3.27 0.98
C VAL A 38 1.39 4.28 1.29
N ASP A 39 1.73 5.57 1.21
CA ASP A 39 0.78 6.67 1.40
C ASP A 39 -0.35 6.60 0.36
N LEU A 40 -0.01 6.35 -0.90
CA LEU A 40 -1.01 6.21 -1.95
C LEU A 40 -1.95 5.03 -1.69
N ALA A 41 -1.43 3.88 -1.28
CA ALA A 41 -2.25 2.71 -0.94
C ALA A 41 -3.17 2.98 0.25
N ALA A 42 -2.69 3.69 1.28
CA ALA A 42 -3.49 4.12 2.42
C ALA A 42 -4.66 5.03 1.99
N VAL A 43 -4.36 6.10 1.23
CA VAL A 43 -5.38 7.04 0.75
C VAL A 43 -6.43 6.31 -0.11
N GLN A 44 -5.99 5.42 -1.01
CA GLN A 44 -6.91 4.64 -1.83
C GLN A 44 -7.75 3.68 -0.99
N THR A 45 -7.20 3.08 0.07
CA THR A 45 -7.94 2.18 0.96
C THR A 45 -9.06 2.91 1.68
N ILE A 46 -8.76 4.06 2.31
CA ILE A 46 -9.78 4.91 2.96
C ILE A 46 -10.83 5.37 1.95
N ARG A 47 -10.41 5.83 0.78
CA ARG A 47 -11.31 6.34 -0.27
C ARG A 47 -12.33 5.30 -0.73
N HIS A 48 -11.98 4.02 -0.69
CA HIS A 48 -12.89 2.92 -1.04
C HIS A 48 -13.56 2.29 0.19
N GLY A 49 -13.45 2.89 1.38
CA GLY A 49 -14.11 2.43 2.60
C GLY A 49 -13.49 1.18 3.22
N GLY A 50 -12.18 0.99 3.02
CA GLY A 50 -11.40 0.01 3.78
C GLY A 50 -10.76 0.62 5.01
N GLU A 51 -10.20 -0.23 5.87
CA GLU A 51 -9.51 0.15 7.10
C GLU A 51 -7.98 0.06 6.93
N ILE A 52 -7.26 0.81 7.77
CA ILE A 52 -5.80 0.79 7.81
C ILE A 52 -5.35 0.47 9.23
N TRP A 53 -4.41 -0.46 9.34
CA TRP A 53 -3.82 -0.87 10.61
C TRP A 53 -2.30 -0.84 10.53
N GLU A 54 -1.69 -0.22 11.53
CA GLU A 54 -0.25 -0.31 11.74
C GLU A 54 0.14 -1.72 12.18
N MET A 55 1.17 -2.29 11.56
CA MET A 55 1.73 -3.58 11.94
C MET A 55 3.24 -3.60 11.67
N SER A 56 4.03 -3.95 12.69
CA SER A 56 5.47 -4.18 12.49
C SER A 56 5.71 -5.30 11.47
N LEU A 57 6.73 -5.14 10.62
CA LEU A 57 7.21 -6.13 9.64
C LEU A 57 7.35 -7.55 10.21
N VAL A 58 7.70 -7.69 11.49
CA VAL A 58 7.82 -8.99 12.17
C VAL A 58 6.49 -9.75 12.21
N ASN A 59 5.37 -9.04 12.17
CA ASN A 59 4.02 -9.59 12.23
C ASN A 59 3.37 -9.70 10.84
N ILE A 60 3.96 -9.10 9.80
CA ILE A 60 3.49 -9.26 8.42
C ILE A 60 3.96 -10.65 7.95
N PRO A 61 3.07 -11.55 7.50
CA PRO A 61 3.43 -12.92 7.11
C PRO A 61 4.37 -13.01 5.90
N THR A 62 4.60 -11.89 5.22
CA THR A 62 5.42 -11.75 4.04
C THR A 62 6.58 -10.80 4.35
N ASN A 63 7.76 -11.03 3.77
CA ASN A 63 8.90 -10.10 3.83
C ASN A 63 8.65 -8.84 2.97
N THR A 64 7.44 -8.30 2.96
CA THR A 64 7.01 -7.16 2.18
C THR A 64 6.48 -6.05 3.10
N PRO A 65 6.64 -4.78 2.72
CA PRO A 65 6.21 -3.64 3.55
C PRO A 65 4.69 -3.54 3.77
N LEU A 66 3.91 -4.23 2.94
CA LEU A 66 2.46 -4.16 2.88
C LEU A 66 1.84 -5.56 2.83
N ALA A 67 0.67 -5.70 3.47
CA ALA A 67 -0.24 -6.84 3.31
C ALA A 67 -1.69 -6.36 3.34
N ALA A 68 -2.61 -7.10 2.71
CA ALA A 68 -4.00 -6.72 2.65
C ALA A 68 -4.95 -7.93 2.75
N ILE A 69 -6.08 -7.72 3.42
CA ILE A 69 -7.26 -8.58 3.33
C ILE A 69 -8.17 -7.98 2.26
N LEU A 70 -8.67 -8.82 1.35
CA LEU A 70 -9.54 -8.41 0.27
C LEU A 70 -11.00 -8.81 0.56
N ARG A 71 -11.94 -7.97 0.13
CA ARG A 71 -13.38 -8.24 0.10
C ARG A 71 -13.86 -8.59 -1.31
N PHE A 72 -15.02 -9.25 -1.35
CA PHE A 72 -15.70 -9.72 -2.56
C PHE A 72 -16.78 -8.76 -3.01
#